data_AF-A0A0C3MVX2-F1
#
_entry.id   AF-A0A0C3MVX2-F1
#
_cell.length_a   1.000
_cell.length_b   1.000
_cell.length_c   1.000
_cell.angle_alpha   90.00
_cell.angle_beta   90.00
_cell.angle_gamma   90.00
#
_symmetry.space_group_name_H-M   'P 1'
#
loop_
_entity.id
_entity.type
_entity.pdbx_description
1 polymer ?
#
loop_
_entity_poly.entity_id
_entity_poly.type
_entity_poly.pdbx_seq_one_letter_code
_entity_poly.pdbx_strand_id
1 'polypeptide(L)'
;MPMTQDISPRFDARACDACVCDDADWCHLQETTKLLLLATAQIELSLTDGDYNVTGLGELFTQMAEHLGEVNRHLHGSGDTPQAILAHSDGLLRAIDNGVMAFQFYDRISQRLNHVITALSLMEAMLGDEKRRHSQAAWQDLQGEIQTHYSLDCERQMFAALLKGVPIHEALNAYRENHLQQTQQDVELF
;
A
#
# COMPACT_ATOMS: atom_id res chain seq x y z
N MET A 1 -69.04 38.46 -12.15
CA MET A 1 -69.24 38.35 -10.69
C MET A 1 -70.52 37.56 -10.43
N PRO A 2 -70.64 36.69 -9.41
CA PRO A 2 -69.72 36.47 -8.27
C PRO A 2 -69.17 35.02 -8.18
N MET A 3 -67.91 34.87 -7.74
CA MET A 3 -67.45 34.31 -6.45
C MET A 3 -67.61 32.79 -6.31
N THR A 4 -66.61 32.06 -6.81
CA THR A 4 -66.32 30.68 -6.45
C THR A 4 -65.77 30.64 -5.02
N GLN A 5 -66.32 29.73 -4.22
CA GLN A 5 -66.03 29.52 -2.81
C GLN A 5 -64.60 28.99 -2.60
N ASP A 6 -63.85 29.66 -1.74
CA ASP A 6 -62.54 29.24 -1.25
C ASP A 6 -62.74 28.26 -0.08
N ILE A 7 -62.51 26.98 -0.34
CA ILE A 7 -62.51 25.91 0.67
C ILE A 7 -61.06 25.74 1.12
N SER A 8 -60.66 26.50 2.14
CA SER A 8 -59.40 26.28 2.86
C SER A 8 -59.52 25.05 3.78
N PRO A 9 -58.68 24.02 3.66
CA PRO A 9 -58.54 23.04 4.73
C PRO A 9 -57.70 23.66 5.86
N ARG A 10 -58.27 23.66 7.07
CA ARG A 10 -57.54 23.91 8.31
C ARG A 10 -56.38 22.91 8.41
N PHE A 11 -55.15 23.39 8.26
CA PHE A 11 -53.97 22.63 8.63
C PHE A 11 -53.92 22.59 10.16
N ASP A 12 -54.36 21.47 10.74
CA ASP A 12 -54.17 21.16 12.14
C ASP A 12 -52.67 21.12 12.43
N ALA A 13 -52.22 22.07 13.26
CA ALA A 13 -50.91 22.06 13.88
C ALA A 13 -50.83 20.90 14.88
N ARG A 14 -50.59 19.68 14.38
CA ARG A 14 -50.02 18.62 15.21
C ARG A 14 -48.52 18.87 15.31
N ALA A 15 -48.11 19.29 16.49
CA ALA A 15 -46.73 19.27 16.94
C ALA A 15 -46.11 17.91 16.60
N CYS A 16 -45.11 17.90 15.71
CA CYS A 16 -44.12 16.84 15.73
C CYS A 16 -43.29 17.08 16.98
N ASP A 17 -43.61 16.33 18.04
CA ASP A 17 -42.68 16.11 19.14
C ASP A 17 -41.35 15.59 18.57
N ALA A 18 -40.28 16.22 19.06
CA ALA A 18 -38.88 16.01 18.78
C ALA A 18 -38.50 14.68 18.09
N CYS A 19 -38.14 14.75 16.80
CA CYS A 19 -37.10 13.87 16.30
C CYS A 19 -35.78 14.43 16.83
N VAL A 20 -35.35 13.93 17.99
CA VAL A 20 -33.95 14.05 18.40
C VAL A 20 -33.17 13.22 17.39
N CYS A 21 -32.67 13.87 16.34
CA CYS A 21 -31.55 13.33 15.59
C CYS A 21 -30.38 13.33 16.56
N ASP A 22 -30.08 12.16 17.12
CA ASP A 22 -28.88 11.99 17.92
C ASP A 22 -27.70 12.18 16.98
N ASP A 23 -27.00 13.31 17.11
CA ASP A 23 -25.77 13.65 16.37
C ASP A 23 -24.60 12.70 16.75
N ALA A 24 -24.89 11.63 17.52
CA ALA A 24 -23.96 10.67 18.09
C ALA A 24 -23.35 9.68 17.08
N ASP A 25 -23.97 9.52 15.91
CA ASP A 25 -23.50 8.60 14.86
C ASP A 25 -22.41 9.19 13.96
N TRP A 26 -22.20 10.51 13.96
CA TRP A 26 -21.21 11.14 13.10
C TRP A 26 -19.84 11.26 13.77
N CYS A 27 -18.85 10.54 13.24
CA CYS A 27 -17.46 10.63 13.71
C CYS A 27 -16.56 11.23 12.62
N HIS A 28 -16.13 12.49 12.80
CA HIS A 28 -15.17 13.17 11.92
C HIS A 28 -13.90 12.33 11.62
N LEU A 29 -13.39 11.59 12.62
CA LEU A 29 -12.19 10.77 12.45
C LEU A 29 -12.46 9.58 11.53
N GLN A 30 -13.63 8.95 11.68
CA GLN A 30 -14.06 7.87 10.78
C GLN A 30 -14.22 8.40 9.35
N GLU A 31 -14.90 9.53 9.17
CA GLU A 31 -15.11 10.15 7.86
C GLU A 31 -13.79 10.56 7.19
N THR A 32 -12.85 11.11 7.96
CA THR A 32 -11.50 11.42 7.46
C THR A 32 -10.76 10.15 7.04
N THR A 33 -10.89 9.07 7.81
CA THR A 33 -10.27 7.78 7.49
C THR A 33 -10.85 7.19 6.21
N LYS A 34 -12.16 7.30 5.98
CA LYS A 34 -12.81 6.90 4.71
C LYS A 34 -12.25 7.66 3.51
N LEU A 35 -12.00 8.97 3.65
CA LEU A 35 -11.39 9.77 2.58
C LEU A 35 -9.94 9.35 2.29
N LEU A 36 -9.15 9.05 3.33
CA LEU A 36 -7.79 8.53 3.18
C LEU A 36 -7.77 7.14 2.53
N LEU A 37 -8.73 6.28 2.91
CA LEU A 37 -8.91 4.96 2.32
C LEU A 37 -9.22 5.08 0.82
N LEU A 38 -10.16 5.97 0.45
CA LEU A 38 -10.48 6.25 -0.95
C LEU A 38 -9.26 6.75 -1.73
N ALA A 39 -8.52 7.72 -1.19
CA ALA A 39 -7.32 8.25 -1.84
C ALA A 39 -6.26 7.16 -2.04
N THR A 40 -6.08 6.26 -1.07
CA THR A 40 -5.13 5.15 -1.17
C THR A 40 -5.60 4.10 -2.17
N ALA A 41 -6.89 3.75 -2.16
CA ALA A 41 -7.47 2.83 -3.13
C ALA A 41 -7.38 3.37 -4.58
N GLN A 42 -7.48 4.69 -4.78
CA GLN A 42 -7.26 5.31 -6.08
C GLN A 42 -5.80 5.20 -6.56
N ILE A 43 -4.83 5.31 -5.65
CA ILE A 43 -3.41 5.08 -5.96
C ILE A 43 -3.18 3.59 -6.29
N GLU A 44 -3.75 2.68 -5.51
CA GLU A 44 -3.68 1.24 -5.77
C GLU A 44 -4.26 0.92 -7.14
N LEU A 45 -5.49 1.37 -7.45
CA LEU A 45 -6.11 1.17 -8.77
C LEU A 45 -5.23 1.70 -9.91
N SER A 46 -4.60 2.87 -9.74
CA SER A 46 -3.70 3.46 -10.73
C SER A 46 -2.45 2.60 -10.97
N LEU A 47 -2.00 1.84 -9.97
CA LEU A 47 -0.93 0.87 -10.11
C LEU A 47 -1.45 -0.44 -10.70
N THR A 48 -2.60 -0.93 -10.24
CA THR A 48 -3.22 -2.19 -10.67
C THR A 48 -3.67 -2.18 -12.13
N ASP A 49 -4.11 -1.03 -12.65
CA ASP A 49 -4.37 -0.84 -14.08
C ASP A 49 -3.11 -1.09 -14.95
N GLY A 50 -1.92 -0.97 -14.36
CA GLY A 50 -0.65 -1.39 -14.97
C GLY A 50 -0.23 -2.84 -14.68
N ASP A 51 -0.78 -3.48 -13.64
CA ASP A 51 -0.29 -4.71 -13.02
C ASP A 51 -0.43 -5.98 -13.88
N TYR A 52 -1.49 -6.06 -14.69
CA TYR A 52 -1.68 -7.17 -15.64
C TYR A 52 -0.52 -7.34 -16.63
N ASN A 53 0.27 -6.28 -16.86
CA ASN A 53 1.45 -6.34 -17.72
C ASN A 53 2.77 -6.52 -16.94
N VAL A 54 2.79 -6.22 -15.64
CA VAL A 54 4.03 -6.05 -14.87
C VAL A 54 4.42 -7.36 -14.17
N THR A 55 3.47 -8.02 -13.50
CA THR A 55 3.72 -9.31 -12.84
C THR A 55 4.19 -10.38 -13.83
N GLY A 56 3.50 -10.53 -14.97
CA GLY A 56 3.90 -11.48 -16.02
C GLY A 56 5.24 -11.15 -16.67
N LEU A 57 5.63 -9.87 -16.69
CA LEU A 57 6.92 -9.44 -17.23
C LEU A 57 8.06 -9.77 -16.26
N GLY A 58 7.85 -9.68 -14.95
CA GLY A 58 8.81 -10.14 -13.94
C GLY A 58 9.13 -11.64 -14.05
N GLU A 59 8.12 -12.47 -14.26
CA GLU A 59 8.30 -13.92 -14.51
C GLU A 59 9.09 -14.19 -15.79
N LEU A 60 8.78 -13.47 -16.87
CA LEU A 60 9.51 -13.59 -18.14
C LEU A 60 10.98 -13.19 -17.98
N PHE A 61 11.28 -12.11 -17.26
CA PHE A 61 12.66 -11.69 -17.00
C PHE A 61 13.42 -12.70 -16.14
N THR A 62 12.77 -13.30 -15.14
CA THR A 62 13.36 -14.37 -14.32
C THR A 62 13.71 -15.59 -15.19
N GLN A 63 12.78 -16.03 -16.05
CA GLN A 63 13.03 -17.13 -16.99
C GLN A 63 14.13 -16.79 -18.01
N MET A 64 14.18 -15.55 -18.49
CA MET A 64 15.26 -15.09 -19.37
C MET A 64 16.61 -15.13 -18.66
N ALA A 65 16.68 -14.76 -17.37
CA ALA A 65 17.91 -14.81 -16.58
C ALA A 65 18.41 -16.26 -16.44
N GLU A 66 17.50 -17.19 -16.16
CA GLU A 66 17.80 -18.62 -16.05
C GLU A 66 18.35 -19.19 -17.36
N HIS A 67 17.60 -19.02 -18.47
CA HIS A 67 18.01 -19.53 -19.78
C HIS A 67 19.31 -18.89 -20.27
N LEU A 68 19.47 -17.58 -20.09
CA LEU A 68 20.70 -16.92 -20.49
C LEU A 68 21.86 -17.32 -19.59
N GLY A 69 21.64 -17.58 -18.30
CA GLY A 69 22.66 -18.13 -17.40
C GLY A 69 23.16 -19.52 -17.82
N GLU A 70 22.28 -20.35 -18.39
CA GLU A 70 22.67 -21.63 -19.01
C GLU A 70 23.47 -21.43 -20.31
N VAL A 71 22.99 -20.56 -21.20
CA VAL A 71 23.69 -20.20 -22.45
C VAL A 71 25.08 -19.66 -22.13
N ASN A 72 25.20 -18.76 -21.15
CA ASN A 72 26.45 -18.14 -20.78
C ASN A 72 27.45 -19.18 -20.24
N ARG A 73 27.00 -20.11 -19.38
CA ARG A 73 27.81 -21.25 -18.92
C ARG A 73 28.34 -22.09 -20.07
N HIS A 74 27.52 -22.36 -21.08
CA HIS A 74 27.94 -23.13 -22.25
C HIS A 74 28.97 -22.38 -23.10
N LEU A 75 28.75 -21.09 -23.34
CA LEU A 75 29.67 -20.23 -24.09
C LEU A 75 31.04 -20.12 -23.42
N HIS A 76 31.08 -19.88 -22.12
CA HIS A 76 32.33 -19.84 -21.33
C HIS A 76 33.04 -21.20 -21.27
N GLY A 77 32.30 -22.31 -21.32
CA GLY A 77 32.85 -23.67 -21.32
C GLY A 77 33.39 -24.17 -22.67
N SER A 78 33.03 -23.54 -23.78
CA SER A 78 33.33 -24.04 -25.13
C SER A 78 34.75 -23.74 -25.62
N GLY A 79 35.55 -22.94 -24.90
CA GLY A 79 36.97 -22.69 -25.16
C GLY A 79 37.31 -21.89 -26.43
N ASP A 80 36.44 -21.91 -27.43
CA ASP A 80 36.62 -21.31 -28.77
C ASP A 80 35.61 -20.17 -29.03
N THR A 81 34.90 -19.73 -28.00
CA THR A 81 33.90 -18.67 -28.11
C THR A 81 34.59 -17.30 -28.25
N PRO A 82 34.28 -16.50 -29.28
CA PRO A 82 34.82 -15.15 -29.43
C PRO A 82 34.54 -14.27 -28.20
N GLN A 83 35.56 -13.52 -27.74
CA GLN A 83 35.46 -12.65 -26.57
C GLN A 83 34.30 -11.63 -26.66
N ALA A 84 33.99 -11.14 -27.86
CA ALA A 84 32.87 -10.24 -28.08
C ALA A 84 31.52 -10.88 -27.74
N ILE A 85 31.35 -12.17 -28.06
CA ILE A 85 30.11 -12.92 -27.77
C ILE A 85 29.96 -13.12 -26.26
N LEU A 86 31.05 -13.45 -25.56
CA LEU A 86 31.07 -13.55 -24.09
C LEU A 86 30.67 -12.22 -23.45
N ALA A 87 31.28 -11.11 -23.88
CA ALA A 87 30.98 -9.77 -23.36
C ALA A 87 29.51 -9.35 -23.60
N HIS A 88 28.94 -9.68 -24.76
CA HIS A 88 27.53 -9.40 -25.04
C HIS A 88 26.59 -10.27 -24.20
N SER A 89 26.91 -11.54 -24.00
CA SER A 89 26.14 -12.45 -23.16
C SER A 89 26.13 -12.01 -21.68
N ASP A 90 27.30 -11.67 -21.13
CA ASP A 90 27.42 -11.11 -19.78
C ASP A 90 26.65 -9.77 -19.65
N GLY A 91 26.70 -8.93 -20.69
CA GLY A 91 25.96 -7.67 -20.73
C GLY A 91 24.45 -7.86 -20.73
N LEU A 92 23.94 -8.85 -21.47
CA LEU A 92 22.53 -9.17 -21.53
C LEU A 92 22.02 -9.75 -20.20
N LEU A 93 22.82 -10.59 -19.53
CA LEU A 93 22.47 -11.12 -18.21
C LEU A 93 22.31 -10.01 -17.18
N ARG A 94 23.28 -9.08 -17.11
CA ARG A 94 23.18 -7.88 -16.24
C ARG A 94 21.96 -7.02 -16.55
N ALA A 95 21.62 -6.85 -17.83
CA ALA A 95 20.45 -6.06 -18.23
C ALA A 95 19.14 -6.73 -17.79
N ILE A 96 19.07 -8.06 -17.84
CA ILE A 96 17.92 -8.82 -17.35
C ILE A 96 17.82 -8.72 -15.82
N ASP A 97 18.92 -8.87 -15.09
CA ASP A 97 18.93 -8.75 -13.62
C ASP A 97 18.45 -7.35 -13.17
N ASN A 98 18.88 -6.29 -13.86
CA ASN A 98 18.36 -4.95 -13.63
C ASN A 98 16.85 -4.84 -13.89
N GLY A 99 16.36 -5.53 -14.91
CA GLY A 99 14.92 -5.66 -15.18
C GLY A 99 14.18 -6.35 -14.02
N VAL A 100 14.69 -7.49 -13.54
CA VAL A 100 14.13 -8.21 -12.39
C VAL A 100 14.05 -7.32 -11.14
N MET A 101 15.12 -6.57 -10.83
CA MET A 101 15.12 -5.64 -9.69
C MET A 101 14.05 -4.54 -9.83
N ALA A 102 13.81 -4.03 -11.03
CA ALA A 102 12.77 -3.03 -11.28
C ALA A 102 11.36 -3.59 -11.03
N PHE A 103 11.09 -4.86 -11.39
CA PHE A 103 9.82 -5.51 -11.09
C PHE A 103 9.64 -5.77 -9.59
N GLN A 104 10.68 -6.21 -8.89
CA GLN A 104 10.63 -6.37 -7.43
C GLN A 104 10.35 -5.05 -6.70
N PHE A 105 10.85 -3.93 -7.22
CA PHE A 105 10.52 -2.61 -6.70
C PHE A 105 9.04 -2.29 -6.85
N TYR A 106 8.45 -2.63 -8.00
CA TYR A 106 7.02 -2.48 -8.23
C TYR A 106 6.19 -3.35 -7.27
N ASP A 107 6.51 -4.63 -7.14
CA ASP A 107 5.83 -5.55 -6.22
C ASP A 107 5.86 -5.02 -4.78
N ARG A 108 7.03 -4.50 -4.35
CA ARG A 108 7.20 -3.90 -3.03
C ARG A 108 6.34 -2.64 -2.85
N ILE A 109 6.12 -1.82 -3.88
CA ILE A 109 5.20 -0.67 -3.79
C ILE A 109 3.77 -1.15 -3.62
N SER A 110 3.33 -2.09 -4.46
CA SER A 110 1.98 -2.64 -4.41
C SER A 110 1.67 -3.23 -3.03
N GLN A 111 2.58 -4.06 -2.51
CA GLN A 111 2.48 -4.64 -1.18
C GLN A 111 2.36 -3.59 -0.06
N ARG A 112 3.20 -2.55 -0.08
CA ARG A 112 3.16 -1.49 0.95
C ARG A 112 1.85 -0.71 0.92
N LEU A 113 1.29 -0.46 -0.27
CA LEU A 113 -0.02 0.20 -0.38
C LEU A 113 -1.13 -0.68 0.16
N ASN A 114 -1.10 -1.98 -0.13
CA ASN A 114 -2.07 -2.91 0.43
C ASN A 114 -2.02 -2.94 1.97
N HIS A 115 -0.84 -2.88 2.57
CA HIS A 115 -0.70 -2.75 4.02
C HIS A 115 -1.30 -1.42 4.55
N VAL A 116 -1.11 -0.30 3.85
CA VAL A 116 -1.71 1.00 4.23
C VAL A 116 -3.24 0.94 4.16
N ILE A 117 -3.79 0.37 3.10
CA ILE A 117 -5.25 0.19 2.92
C ILE A 117 -5.82 -0.67 4.05
N THR A 118 -5.15 -1.78 4.36
CA THR A 118 -5.55 -2.67 5.46
C THR A 118 -5.55 -1.93 6.79
N ALA A 119 -4.47 -1.19 7.11
CA ALA A 119 -4.35 -0.44 8.35
C ALA A 119 -5.44 0.65 8.48
N LEU A 120 -5.73 1.39 7.40
CA LEU A 120 -6.78 2.41 7.39
C LEU A 120 -8.18 1.78 7.52
N SER A 121 -8.41 0.62 6.92
CA SER A 121 -9.69 -0.10 7.03
C SER A 121 -9.95 -0.58 8.46
N LEU A 122 -8.93 -1.14 9.13
CA LEU A 122 -9.02 -1.53 10.54
C LEU A 122 -9.28 -0.32 11.44
N MET A 123 -8.64 0.81 11.15
CA MET A 123 -8.86 2.07 11.87
C MET A 123 -10.27 2.62 11.66
N GLU A 124 -10.78 2.61 10.43
CA GLU A 124 -12.14 3.04 10.10
C GLU A 124 -13.18 2.22 10.87
N ALA A 125 -13.03 0.89 10.86
CA ALA A 125 -13.93 -0.02 11.56
C ALA A 125 -13.90 0.19 13.09
N MET A 126 -12.72 0.47 13.67
CA MET A 126 -12.59 0.76 15.10
C MET A 126 -13.23 2.11 15.47
N LEU A 127 -13.04 3.14 14.64
CA LEU A 127 -13.59 4.47 14.86
C LEU A 127 -15.12 4.53 14.70
N GLY A 128 -15.69 3.66 13.88
CA GLY A 128 -17.14 3.52 13.71
C GLY A 128 -17.87 2.91 14.91
N ASP A 129 -17.16 2.30 15.86
CA ASP A 129 -17.73 1.79 17.10
C ASP A 129 -17.53 2.82 18.23
N GLU A 130 -18.64 3.37 18.72
CA GLU A 130 -18.63 4.39 19.77
C GLU A 130 -17.93 3.96 21.06
N LYS A 131 -18.03 2.68 21.43
CA LYS A 131 -17.37 2.18 22.65
C LYS A 131 -15.88 1.99 22.42
N ARG A 132 -15.49 1.51 21.24
CA ARG A 132 -14.09 1.21 20.91
C ARG A 132 -13.30 2.49 20.62
N ARG A 133 -13.87 3.48 19.93
CA ARG A 133 -13.20 4.73 19.55
C ARG A 133 -12.68 5.56 20.73
N HIS A 134 -13.27 5.38 21.92
CA HIS A 134 -12.84 6.03 23.17
C HIS A 134 -12.03 5.11 24.10
N SER A 135 -11.77 3.86 23.70
CA SER A 135 -11.10 2.86 24.52
C SER A 135 -9.61 2.77 24.19
N GLN A 136 -8.76 3.02 25.19
CA GLN A 136 -7.32 2.82 25.06
C GLN A 136 -6.96 1.35 24.80
N ALA A 137 -7.69 0.40 25.39
CA ALA A 137 -7.46 -1.02 25.15
C ALA A 137 -7.75 -1.39 23.69
N ALA A 138 -8.87 -0.90 23.15
CA ALA A 138 -9.23 -1.12 21.74
C ALA A 138 -8.19 -0.50 20.79
N TRP A 139 -7.61 0.64 21.16
CA TRP A 139 -6.51 1.25 20.41
C TRP A 139 -5.23 0.38 20.42
N GLN A 140 -4.88 -0.22 21.57
CA GLN A 140 -3.74 -1.12 21.67
C GLN A 140 -3.95 -2.41 20.87
N ASP A 141 -5.16 -2.97 20.91
CA ASP A 141 -5.53 -4.14 20.12
C ASP A 141 -5.41 -3.84 18.62
N LEU A 142 -5.91 -2.68 18.18
CA LEU A 142 -5.77 -2.20 16.80
C LEU A 142 -4.30 -2.08 16.38
N GLN A 143 -3.44 -1.51 17.23
CA GLN A 143 -2.01 -1.40 16.93
C GLN A 143 -1.35 -2.77 16.76
N GLY A 144 -1.71 -3.73 17.62
CA GLY A 144 -1.24 -5.11 17.51
C GLY A 144 -1.71 -5.78 16.22
N GLU A 145 -2.99 -5.61 15.87
CA GLU A 145 -3.58 -6.16 14.65
C GLU A 145 -2.95 -5.56 13.39
N ILE A 146 -2.72 -4.24 13.33
CA ILE A 146 -1.98 -3.60 12.22
C ILE A 146 -0.58 -4.19 12.09
N GLN A 147 0.12 -4.41 13.21
CA GLN A 147 1.47 -4.96 13.21
C GLN A 147 1.53 -6.39 12.66
N THR A 148 0.49 -7.21 12.86
CA THR A 148 0.45 -8.58 12.31
C THR A 148 0.29 -8.62 10.79
N HIS A 149 -0.24 -7.55 10.18
CA HIS A 149 -0.42 -7.46 8.73
C HIS A 149 0.84 -6.99 8.00
N TYR A 150 1.80 -6.38 8.69
CA TYR A 150 3.06 -6.00 8.08
C TYR A 150 3.93 -7.23 7.80
N SER A 151 4.16 -7.50 6.53
CA SER A 151 5.05 -8.58 6.08
C SER A 151 6.53 -8.14 6.01
N LEU A 152 6.83 -6.85 5.85
CA LEU A 152 8.21 -6.35 5.74
C LEU A 152 8.82 -5.98 7.10
N ASP A 153 10.08 -6.36 7.35
CA ASP A 153 10.80 -6.03 8.58
C ASP A 153 10.97 -4.51 8.77
N CYS A 154 11.21 -3.78 7.69
CA CYS A 154 11.34 -2.33 7.75
C CYS A 154 10.07 -1.63 8.22
N GLU A 155 8.89 -2.11 7.79
CA GLU A 155 7.60 -1.58 8.23
C GLU A 155 7.36 -1.85 9.71
N ARG A 156 7.65 -3.07 10.17
CA ARG A 156 7.56 -3.43 11.60
C ARG A 156 8.47 -2.56 12.47
N GLN A 157 9.70 -2.31 12.02
CA GLN A 157 10.66 -1.47 12.74
C GLN A 157 10.22 0.00 12.77
N MET A 158 9.78 0.55 11.63
CA MET A 158 9.25 1.91 11.56
C MET A 158 8.03 2.10 12.46
N PHE A 159 7.10 1.15 12.43
CA PHE A 159 5.91 1.18 13.28
C PHE A 159 6.27 1.10 14.76
N ALA A 160 7.18 0.19 15.15
CA ALA A 160 7.65 0.09 16.52
C ALA A 160 8.38 1.37 17.00
N ALA A 161 9.13 2.04 16.12
CA ALA A 161 9.75 3.32 16.43
C ALA A 161 8.69 4.41 16.69
N LEU A 162 7.65 4.46 15.85
CA LEU A 162 6.52 5.38 16.02
C LEU A 162 5.79 5.14 17.36
N LEU A 163 5.56 3.88 17.75
CA LEU A 163 4.95 3.54 19.04
C LEU A 163 5.81 3.97 20.25
N LYS A 164 7.13 4.03 20.09
CA LYS A 164 8.07 4.52 21.12
C LYS A 164 8.14 6.05 21.18
N GLY A 165 7.40 6.76 20.35
CA GLY A 165 7.40 8.23 20.27
C GLY A 165 8.55 8.80 19.44
N VAL A 166 9.25 7.98 18.65
CA VAL A 166 10.26 8.48 17.70
C VAL A 166 9.55 9.30 16.62
N PRO A 167 10.01 10.53 16.33
CA PRO A 167 9.45 11.33 15.25
C PRO A 167 9.49 10.58 13.91
N ILE A 168 8.41 10.66 13.13
CA ILE A 168 8.29 9.93 11.86
C ILE A 168 9.44 10.23 10.88
N HIS A 169 9.95 11.45 10.86
CA HIS A 169 11.06 11.85 9.99
C HIS A 169 12.37 11.15 10.38
N GLU A 170 12.61 10.92 11.68
CA GLU A 170 13.78 10.19 12.17
C GLU A 170 13.66 8.70 11.83
N ALA A 171 12.47 8.11 12.01
CA ALA A 171 12.21 6.72 11.61
C ALA A 171 12.42 6.51 10.09
N LEU A 172 12.01 7.47 9.26
CA LEU A 172 12.23 7.46 7.82
C LEU A 172 13.70 7.64 7.43
N ASN A 173 14.45 8.48 8.16
CA ASN A 173 15.90 8.63 7.93
C ASN A 173 16.66 7.36 8.30
N ALA A 174 16.36 6.75 9.44
CA ALA A 174 16.94 5.46 9.83
C ALA A 174 16.62 4.36 8.81
N TYR A 175 15.40 4.34 8.25
CA TYR A 175 15.08 3.44 7.14
C TYR A 175 15.97 3.70 5.92
N ARG A 176 16.10 4.95 5.48
CA ARG A 176 16.93 5.31 4.31
C ARG A 176 18.38 4.93 4.51
N GLU A 177 18.96 5.18 5.68
CA GLU A 177 20.36 4.84 5.97
C GLU A 177 20.62 3.33 5.90
N ASN A 178 19.75 2.52 6.50
CA ASN A 178 19.87 1.06 6.45
C ASN A 178 19.60 0.52 5.04
N HIS A 179 18.61 1.07 4.33
CA HIS A 179 18.22 0.58 3.00
C HIS A 179 19.25 0.96 1.92
N LEU A 180 19.84 2.16 2.02
CA LEU A 180 20.95 2.61 1.15
C LEU A 180 22.22 1.79 1.40
N GLN A 181 22.52 1.44 2.66
CA GLN A 181 23.63 0.54 2.97
C GLN A 181 23.41 -0.87 2.41
N GLN A 182 22.19 -1.40 2.47
CA GLN A 182 21.86 -2.71 1.87
C GLN A 182 21.91 -2.69 0.34
N THR A 183 21.40 -1.64 -0.31
CA THR A 183 21.48 -1.53 -1.78
C THR A 183 22.89 -1.25 -2.29
N GLN A 184 23.76 -0.60 -1.50
CA GLN A 184 25.19 -0.49 -1.82
C GLN A 184 25.93 -1.83 -1.61
N GLN A 185 25.62 -2.57 -0.55
CA GLN A 185 26.22 -3.88 -0.30
C GLN A 185 25.82 -4.93 -1.34
N ASP A 186 24.56 -4.95 -1.80
CA ASP A 186 24.12 -5.84 -2.89
C ASP A 186 24.73 -5.44 -4.25
N VAL A 187 25.22 -4.21 -4.43
CA VAL A 187 25.99 -3.80 -5.63
C VAL A 187 27.49 -4.09 -5.49
N GLU A 188 28.02 -4.20 -4.26
CA GLU A 188 29.44 -4.49 -3.99
C GLU A 188 29.76 -5.98 -3.80
N LEU A 189 28.75 -6.87 -3.84
CA LEU A 189 28.90 -8.33 -3.72
C LEU A 189 28.79 -9.09 -5.06
N PHE A 190 28.81 -8.39 -6.20
CA PHE A 190 28.88 -8.97 -7.55
C PHE A 190 30.05 -8.41 -8.36
#